data_AF-T1I0L3-F1
#
_entry.id   AF-T1I0L3-F1
#
_cell.length_a   1.000
_cell.length_b   1.000
_cell.length_c   1.000
_cell.angle_alpha   90.00
_cell.angle_beta   90.00
_cell.angle_gamma   90.00
#
_symmetry.space_group_name_H-M   'P 1'
#
loop_
_entity.id
_entity.type
_entity.pdbx_description
1 polymer ?
#
loop_
_entity_poly.entity_id
_entity_poly.type
_entity_poly.pdbx_seq_one_letter_code
_entity_poly.pdbx_strand_id
1 'polypeptide(L)'
;MLIVWPAAGFEHNKFSYTLALAHAIWYHAGVGHLATLPQFVKEKLSPLIKTEEQLLFLCHLIGPFLHRFNTDRPKGVYELTIELYRCLEQVDKEVTQMNYMDPICDLLYPLLFRNMQNIIYFLFIISVIH
;
A
#
# COMPACT_ATOMS: atom_id res chain seq x y z
N MET A 1 10.90 -9.58 -0.66
CA MET A 1 10.83 -10.05 -2.06
C MET A 1 10.66 -8.81 -2.92
N LEU A 2 11.77 -8.25 -3.42
CA LEU A 2 11.71 -7.15 -4.39
C LEU A 2 11.40 -7.81 -5.73
N ILE A 3 10.17 -7.67 -6.21
CA ILE A 3 9.86 -8.00 -7.60
C ILE A 3 10.57 -6.94 -8.44
N VAL A 4 11.76 -7.29 -8.92
CA VAL A 4 12.44 -6.56 -9.98
C VAL A 4 11.63 -6.83 -11.24
N TRP A 5 10.79 -5.88 -11.64
CA TRP A 5 10.10 -5.95 -12.92
C TRP A 5 11.16 -6.00 -14.03
N PRO A 6 11.09 -6.91 -15.02
CA PRO A 6 12.01 -6.88 -16.15
C PRO A 6 11.77 -5.58 -16.90
N ALA A 7 12.81 -4.75 -17.02
CA ALA A 7 12.74 -3.44 -17.63
C ALA A 7 12.26 -3.54 -19.09
N ALA A 8 10.97 -3.30 -19.32
CA ALA A 8 10.38 -3.13 -20.64
C ALA A 8 9.69 -1.77 -20.69
N GLY A 9 10.32 -0.79 -21.35
CA GLY A 9 9.79 0.55 -21.60
C GLY A 9 10.40 1.68 -20.76
N PHE A 10 10.67 2.82 -21.41
CA PHE A 10 11.27 4.02 -20.78
C PHE A 10 10.39 4.62 -19.66
N GLU A 11 9.07 4.39 -19.70
CA GLU A 11 8.12 4.83 -18.68
C GLU A 11 8.11 3.95 -17.43
N HIS A 12 8.20 2.62 -17.59
CA HIS A 12 8.41 1.70 -16.46
C HIS A 12 9.66 2.06 -15.66
N ASN A 13 10.70 2.53 -16.36
CA ASN A 13 11.94 2.95 -15.72
C ASN A 13 11.72 4.12 -14.75
N LYS A 14 10.86 5.10 -15.08
CA LYS A 14 10.58 6.26 -14.21
C LYS A 14 9.87 5.86 -12.91
N PHE A 15 8.88 4.97 -12.99
CA PHE A 15 8.16 4.49 -11.81
C PHE A 15 9.06 3.64 -10.91
N SER A 16 9.87 2.75 -11.51
CA SER A 16 10.86 1.96 -10.78
C SER A 16 11.92 2.84 -10.10
N TYR A 17 12.45 3.87 -10.79
CA TYR A 17 13.38 4.81 -10.17
C TYR A 17 12.74 5.64 -9.06
N THR A 18 11.49 6.07 -9.25
CA THR A 18 10.76 6.83 -8.22
C THR A 18 10.54 5.98 -6.97
N LEU A 19 10.15 4.71 -7.12
CA LEU A 19 10.04 3.76 -6.01
C LEU A 19 11.38 3.55 -5.31
N ALA A 20 12.43 3.25 -6.08
CA ALA A 20 13.76 3.04 -5.53
C ALA A 20 14.27 4.27 -4.76
N LEU A 21 14.04 5.48 -5.30
CA LEU A 21 14.40 6.72 -4.64
C LEU A 21 13.59 6.95 -3.36
N ALA A 22 12.27 6.75 -3.42
CA ALA A 22 11.40 6.87 -2.24
C ALA A 22 11.81 5.90 -1.14
N HIS A 23 12.12 4.65 -1.49
CA HIS A 23 12.64 3.65 -0.55
C HIS A 23 13.99 4.07 0.03
N ALA A 24 14.92 4.59 -0.78
CA ALA A 24 16.20 5.09 -0.29
C ALA A 24 16.00 6.26 0.70
N ILE A 25 15.12 7.21 0.38
CA ILE A 25 14.81 8.35 1.25
C ILE A 25 14.20 7.86 2.57
N TRP A 26 13.20 6.98 2.53
CA TRP A 26 12.55 6.47 3.74
C TRP A 26 13.44 5.55 4.56
N TYR A 27 14.37 4.85 3.92
CA TYR A 27 15.37 4.06 4.62
C TYR A 27 16.28 4.96 5.48
N HIS A 28 16.65 6.14 4.99
CA HIS A 28 17.46 7.09 5.76
C HIS A 28 16.64 8.08 6.60
N ALA A 29 15.32 8.10 6.46
CA ALA A 29 14.44 8.95 7.25
C ALA A 29 14.42 8.50 8.73
N GLY A 30 14.49 9.50 9.61
CA GLY A 30 14.30 9.29 11.05
C GLY A 30 12.83 9.03 11.40
N VAL A 31 12.58 8.46 12.58
CA VAL A 31 11.24 8.05 13.05
C VAL A 31 10.20 9.19 12.99
N GLY A 32 10.62 10.44 13.24
CA GLY A 32 9.75 11.62 13.14
C GLY A 32 9.25 11.92 11.73
N HIS A 33 10.06 11.67 10.70
CA HIS A 33 9.63 11.83 9.30
C HIS A 33 8.70 10.69 8.87
N LEU A 34 8.93 9.48 9.39
CA LEU A 34 8.08 8.32 9.10
C LEU A 34 6.73 8.43 9.79
N ALA A 35 6.67 9.13 10.93
CA ALA A 35 5.44 9.41 11.65
C ALA A 35 4.42 10.23 10.85
N THR A 36 4.85 11.01 9.84
CA THR A 36 3.96 11.78 8.97
C THR A 36 3.48 10.98 7.75
N LEU A 37 4.04 9.79 7.52
CA LEU A 37 3.71 8.96 6.37
C LEU A 37 2.21 8.58 6.29
N PRO A 38 1.54 8.14 7.39
CA PRO A 38 0.11 7.83 7.33
C PRO A 38 -0.73 9.03 6.91
N GLN A 39 -0.40 10.22 7.43
CA GLN A 39 -1.09 11.45 7.10
C GLN A 39 -0.84 11.87 5.64
N PHE A 40 0.40 11.71 5.16
CA PHE A 40 0.73 11.95 3.76
C PHE A 40 -0.05 11.04 2.81
N VAL A 41 -0.11 9.74 3.10
CA VAL A 41 -0.89 8.79 2.29
C VAL A 41 -2.35 9.22 2.27
N LYS A 42 -2.96 9.43 3.45
CA LYS A 42 -4.36 9.84 3.58
C LYS A 42 -4.73 11.12 2.84
N GLU A 43 -3.93 12.17 3.00
CA GLU A 43 -4.30 13.51 2.53
C GLU A 43 -3.84 13.78 1.10
N LYS A 44 -2.79 13.11 0.62
CA LYS A 44 -2.17 13.40 -0.68
C LYS A 44 -2.28 12.26 -1.67
N LEU A 45 -2.13 11.01 -1.24
CA LEU A 45 -2.12 9.86 -2.16
C LEU A 45 -3.51 9.24 -2.33
N SER A 46 -4.20 8.91 -1.23
CA SER A 46 -5.52 8.27 -1.28
C SER A 46 -6.51 8.97 -2.22
N PRO A 47 -6.65 10.32 -2.23
CA PRO A 47 -7.59 11.01 -3.11
C PRO A 47 -7.27 10.89 -4.62
N LEU A 48 -6.05 10.50 -4.96
CA LEU A 48 -5.59 10.35 -6.35
C LEU A 48 -5.76 8.92 -6.87
N ILE A 49 -6.00 7.95 -5.99
CA ILE A 49 -6.08 6.54 -6.34
C ILE A 49 -7.49 6.22 -6.82
N LYS A 50 -7.59 5.92 -8.11
CA LYS A 50 -8.83 5.64 -8.86
C LYS A 50 -8.77 4.34 -9.66
N THR A 51 -7.56 3.88 -9.91
CA THR A 51 -7.25 2.72 -10.74
C THR A 51 -6.49 1.68 -9.94
N GLU A 52 -6.57 0.44 -10.39
CA GLU A 52 -5.90 -0.69 -9.75
C GLU A 52 -4.38 -0.54 -9.78
N GLU A 53 -3.82 0.00 -10.88
CA GLU A 53 -2.38 0.23 -11.03
C GLU A 53 -1.85 1.27 -10.03
N GLN A 54 -2.64 2.30 -9.72
CA GLN A 54 -2.28 3.31 -8.72
C GLN A 54 -2.29 2.72 -7.31
N LEU A 55 -3.27 1.87 -7.00
CA LEU A 55 -3.31 1.15 -5.73
C LEU A 55 -2.11 0.20 -5.61
N LEU A 56 -1.81 -0.57 -6.66
CA LEU A 56 -0.62 -1.41 -6.70
C LEU A 56 0.66 -0.60 -6.49
N PHE A 57 0.78 0.57 -7.11
CA PHE A 57 1.94 1.43 -6.92
C PHE A 57 2.08 1.86 -5.44
N LEU A 58 0.97 2.27 -4.79
CA LEU A 58 0.98 2.59 -3.37
C LEU A 58 1.42 1.39 -2.52
N CYS A 59 0.89 0.20 -2.81
CA CYS A 59 1.25 -1.05 -2.14
C CYS A 59 2.76 -1.34 -2.23
N HIS A 60 3.36 -1.19 -3.43
CA HIS A 60 4.79 -1.36 -3.63
C HIS A 60 5.63 -0.28 -2.93
N LEU A 61 5.10 0.94 -2.86
CA LEU A 61 5.75 2.05 -2.19
C LEU A 61 5.88 1.78 -0.69
N ILE A 62 4.79 1.37 -0.02
CA ILE A 62 4.81 1.16 1.44
C ILE A 62 5.34 -0.21 1.87
N GLY A 63 5.16 -1.25 1.04
CA GLY A 63 5.37 -2.66 1.42
C GLY A 63 6.71 -2.93 2.12
N PRO A 64 7.85 -2.51 1.55
CA PRO A 64 9.17 -2.72 2.15
C PRO A 64 9.37 -2.03 3.51
N PHE A 65 8.60 -0.96 3.79
CA PHE A 65 8.77 -0.14 4.98
C PHE A 65 7.90 -0.61 6.16
N LEU A 66 6.80 -1.33 5.89
CA LEU A 66 5.81 -1.72 6.91
C LEU A 66 6.41 -2.51 8.09
N HIS A 67 7.40 -3.37 7.84
CA HIS A 67 8.04 -4.14 8.92
C HIS A 67 8.78 -3.23 9.91
N ARG A 68 9.66 -2.35 9.39
CA ARG A 68 10.40 -1.39 10.21
C ARG A 68 9.46 -0.40 10.88
N PHE A 69 8.45 0.09 10.16
CA PHE A 69 7.48 1.01 10.73
C PHE A 69 6.68 0.38 11.86
N ASN A 70 6.39 -0.92 11.78
CA ASN A 70 5.68 -1.62 12.85
C ASN A 70 6.52 -1.70 14.13
N THR A 71 7.83 -1.89 14.01
CA THR A 71 8.76 -1.88 15.16
C THR A 71 8.84 -0.51 15.80
N ASP A 72 8.96 0.54 15.00
CA ASP A 72 9.13 1.91 15.52
C ASP A 72 7.80 2.55 15.94
N ARG A 73 6.70 2.24 15.25
CA ARG A 73 5.39 2.90 15.38
C ARG A 73 4.20 1.99 14.94
N PRO A 74 3.80 1.01 15.77
CA PRO A 74 2.72 0.07 15.41
C PRO A 74 1.38 0.77 15.11
N LYS A 75 1.07 1.87 15.80
CA LYS A 75 -0.13 2.68 15.52
C LYS A 75 -0.15 3.27 14.11
N GLY A 76 1.01 3.67 13.58
CA GLY A 76 1.11 4.22 12.23
C GLY A 76 0.86 3.16 11.16
N VAL A 77 1.27 1.92 11.40
CA VAL A 77 0.95 0.79 10.50
C VAL A 77 -0.55 0.51 10.48
N TYR A 78 -1.21 0.60 11.62
CA TYR A 78 -2.67 0.48 11.69
C TYR A 78 -3.38 1.57 10.89
N GLU A 79 -2.98 2.84 11.04
CA GLU A 79 -3.51 3.97 10.27
C GLU A 79 -3.30 3.77 8.77
N LEU A 80 -2.11 3.36 8.34
CA LEU A 80 -1.83 3.04 6.94
C LEU A 80 -2.69 1.88 6.43
N THR A 81 -2.90 0.86 7.25
CA THR A 81 -3.72 -0.30 6.88
C THR A 81 -5.16 0.13 6.60
N ILE A 82 -5.76 0.97 7.45
CA ILE A 82 -7.10 1.54 7.20
C ILE A 82 -7.12 2.30 5.88
N GLU A 83 -6.13 3.14 5.62
CA GLU A 83 -6.08 3.94 4.39
C GLU A 83 -5.94 3.08 3.14
N LEU A 84 -5.17 1.98 3.19
CA LEU A 84 -5.10 1.03 2.07
C LEU A 84 -6.44 0.37 1.78
N TYR A 85 -7.17 -0.03 2.83
CA TYR A 85 -8.51 -0.61 2.67
C TYR A 85 -9.50 0.39 2.08
N ARG A 86 -9.41 1.67 2.47
CA ARG A 86 -10.21 2.74 1.86
C ARG A 86 -9.88 2.92 0.38
N CYS A 87 -8.60 2.88 0.02
CA CYS A 87 -8.20 2.98 -1.39
C CYS A 87 -8.69 1.76 -2.18
N LEU A 88 -8.64 0.56 -1.60
CA LEU A 88 -9.18 -0.66 -2.20
C LEU A 88 -10.69 -0.53 -2.44
N GLU A 89 -11.45 -0.09 -1.44
CA GLU A 89 -12.89 0.16 -1.57
C GLU A 89 -13.21 1.21 -2.63
N GLN A 90 -12.40 2.26 -2.72
CA GLN A 90 -12.56 3.28 -3.74
C GLN A 90 -12.33 2.72 -5.13
N VAL A 91 -11.23 1.99 -5.35
CA VAL A 91 -10.90 1.39 -6.64
C VAL A 91 -11.95 0.37 -7.05
N ASP A 92 -12.37 -0.50 -6.14
CA ASP A 92 -13.41 -1.51 -6.37
C ASP A 92 -14.71 -0.89 -6.91
N LYS A 93 -15.11 0.27 -6.39
CA LYS A 93 -16.30 1.01 -6.88
C LYS A 93 -16.09 1.69 -8.22
N GLU A 94 -14.85 1.98 -8.61
CA GLU A 94 -14.52 2.71 -9.85
C GLU A 94 -14.25 1.75 -11.02
N VAL A 95 -13.74 0.54 -10.77
CA VAL A 95 -13.40 -0.43 -11.82
C VAL A 95 -14.47 -1.53 -11.95
N THR A 96 -14.68 -2.05 -13.15
CA THR A 96 -15.66 -3.13 -13.38
C THR A 96 -15.19 -4.50 -12.90
N GLN A 97 -13.87 -4.71 -12.87
CA GLN A 97 -13.24 -5.95 -12.44
C GLN A 97 -11.83 -5.65 -11.96
N MET A 98 -11.43 -6.28 -10.85
CA MET A 98 -10.04 -6.25 -10.34
C MET A 98 -9.25 -7.45 -10.87
N ASN A 99 -8.10 -7.19 -11.48
CA ASN A 99 -7.26 -8.21 -12.14
C ASN A 99 -6.07 -8.64 -11.28
N TYR A 100 -5.72 -7.85 -10.27
CA TYR A 100 -4.55 -7.99 -9.40
C TYR A 100 -4.96 -8.17 -7.94
N MET A 101 -6.12 -8.79 -7.72
CA MET A 101 -6.66 -9.03 -6.38
C MET A 101 -5.73 -9.91 -5.53
N ASP A 102 -5.12 -10.94 -6.12
CA ASP A 102 -4.18 -11.85 -5.43
C ASP A 102 -2.99 -11.10 -4.80
N PRO A 103 -2.17 -10.33 -5.55
CA PRO A 103 -1.02 -9.62 -4.96
C PRO A 103 -1.44 -8.52 -3.97
N ILE A 104 -2.63 -7.92 -4.13
CA ILE A 104 -3.16 -6.96 -3.15
C ILE A 104 -3.49 -7.70 -1.84
N CYS A 105 -4.18 -8.84 -1.93
CA CYS A 105 -4.52 -9.66 -0.78
C CYS A 105 -3.29 -10.20 -0.05
N ASP A 106 -2.27 -10.66 -0.78
CA ASP A 106 -1.01 -11.14 -0.22
C ASP A 106 -0.31 -10.09 0.66
N LEU A 107 -0.44 -8.80 0.31
CA LEU A 107 0.07 -7.70 1.12
C LEU A 107 -0.82 -7.38 2.32
N LEU A 108 -2.15 -7.32 2.11
CA LEU A 108 -3.09 -6.86 3.12
C LEU A 108 -3.37 -7.91 4.21
N TYR A 109 -3.38 -9.19 3.85
CA TYR A 109 -3.74 -10.28 4.78
C TYR A 109 -2.80 -10.35 5.99
N PRO A 110 -1.45 -10.26 5.84
CA PRO A 110 -0.54 -10.20 6.98
C PRO A 110 -0.74 -8.96 7.86
N LEU A 111 -1.16 -7.83 7.28
CA LEU A 111 -1.42 -6.59 8.03
C LEU A 111 -2.70 -6.72 8.84
N LEU A 112 -3.74 -7.35 8.29
CA LEU A 112 -4.99 -7.60 8.98
C LEU A 112 -4.82 -8.61 10.13
N PHE A 113 -4.12 -9.72 9.90
CA PHE A 113 -3.85 -10.72 10.95
C PHE A 113 -3.02 -10.15 12.10
N ARG A 114 -2.06 -9.26 11.82
CA ARG A 114 -1.27 -8.60 12.86
C ARG A 114 -2.07 -7.54 13.64
N ASN A 115 -3.03 -6.91 12.99
CA ASN A 115 -3.81 -5.80 13.54
C ASN A 115 -5.25 -6.18 13.88
N MET A 116 -5.51 -7.44 14.29
CA MET A 116 -6.82 -8.06 14.62
C MET A 116 -7.79 -7.17 15.43
N GLN A 117 -8.37 -6.17 14.79
CA GLN A 117 -9.31 -5.22 15.37
C GLN A 117 -10.50 -4.92 14.47
N ASN A 118 -10.54 -5.39 13.21
CA ASN A 118 -11.64 -5.08 12.30
C ASN A 118 -12.03 -6.27 11.40
N ILE A 119 -12.94 -7.11 11.90
CA ILE A 119 -13.65 -8.17 11.15
C ILE A 119 -14.30 -7.61 9.87
N ILE A 120 -14.69 -6.34 9.86
CA ILE A 120 -15.31 -5.66 8.72
C ILE A 120 -14.40 -5.67 7.48
N TYR A 121 -13.10 -5.42 7.61
CA TYR A 121 -12.17 -5.42 6.47
C TYR A 121 -11.84 -6.84 5.97
N PHE A 122 -11.92 -7.83 6.87
CA PHE A 122 -11.81 -9.23 6.48
C PHE A 122 -13.00 -9.67 5.62
N LEU A 123 -14.22 -9.31 6.06
CA LEU A 123 -15.44 -9.55 5.29
C LEU A 123 -15.43 -8.78 3.97
N PHE A 124 -14.84 -7.58 3.93
CA PHE A 124 -14.68 -6.80 2.71
C PHE A 124 -13.75 -7.49 1.70
N ILE A 125 -12.59 -8.02 2.13
CA ILE A 125 -11.75 -8.82 1.23
C ILE A 125 -12.53 -10.01 0.67
N ILE A 126 -13.27 -10.74 1.52
CA ILE A 126 -14.08 -11.88 1.08
C ILE A 126 -15.15 -11.46 0.08
N SER A 127 -15.80 -10.30 0.26
CA SER A 127 -16.83 -9.83 -0.66
C SER A 127 -16.29 -9.34 -1.99
N VAL A 128 -15.05 -8.87 -2.05
CA VAL A 128 -14.44 -8.39 -3.31
C VAL A 128 -13.75 -9.51 -4.08
N ILE A 129 -13.40 -10.63 -3.43
CA ILE A 129 -12.89 -11.83 -4.11
C ILE A 129 -14.00 -12.60 -4.86
N HIS A 130 -15.29 -12.29 -4.61
CA HIS A 130 -16.44 -13.10 -5.03
C HIS A 130 -17.36 -12.42 -6.04
#